data_AF-A0A7Z0Q2H6-F1
#
_entry.id   AF-A0A7Z0Q2H6-F1
#
_cell.length_a   1.000
_cell.length_b   1.000
_cell.length_c   1.000
_cell.angle_alpha   90.00
_cell.angle_beta   90.00
_cell.angle_gamma   90.00
#
_symmetry.space_group_name_H-M   'P 1'
#
loop_
_entity.id
_entity.type
_entity.pdbx_description
1 polymer ?
#
loop_
_entity_poly.entity_id
_entity_poly.type
_entity_poly.pdbx_seq_one_letter_code
_entity_poly.pdbx_strand_id
1 'polypeptide(L)'
;MDDYAGRILADRYRLPVHPSGEDRYDLAESLAFDTYSGQEVRVRQIPLPEVVEAEVLDADGLPEGFSAATGYGRDRGGEPAEPAVRRALEAAREAARVPDHPRLDQVYDVFADGGSLWVVTEAVPGRTLGDLLAERPLTPYRAAEVAADLLMALRVLHAHGWV
;
A
#
# COMPACT_ATOMS: atom_id res chain seq x y z
N MET A 1 -24.80 9.29 6.71
CA MET A 1 -24.14 8.08 7.25
C MET A 1 -24.33 6.88 6.33
N ASP A 2 -25.37 6.89 5.48
CA ASP A 2 -25.62 5.84 4.48
C ASP A 2 -24.56 5.77 3.36
N ASP A 3 -23.78 6.83 3.14
CA ASP A 3 -22.73 6.91 2.11
C ASP A 3 -21.54 5.96 2.36
N TYR A 4 -21.36 5.48 3.61
CA TYR A 4 -20.28 4.59 4.05
C TYR A 4 -20.81 3.26 4.62
N ALA A 5 -21.77 2.65 3.92
CA ALA A 5 -22.38 1.38 4.29
C ALA A 5 -21.70 0.15 3.62
N GLY A 6 -20.51 0.33 3.04
CA GLY A 6 -19.77 -0.72 2.35
C GLY A 6 -19.00 -1.66 3.28
N ARG A 7 -17.95 -2.31 2.73
CA ARG A 7 -17.05 -3.18 3.48
C ARG A 7 -16.36 -2.42 4.62
N ILE A 8 -16.12 -3.10 5.73
CA ILE A 8 -15.34 -2.60 6.85
C ILE A 8 -13.94 -3.24 6.79
N LEU A 9 -12.90 -2.42 6.89
CA LEU A 9 -11.51 -2.85 6.97
C LEU A 9 -10.99 -2.69 8.41
N ALA A 10 -10.26 -3.68 8.89
CA ALA A 10 -9.67 -3.72 10.24
C ALA A 10 -10.66 -3.36 11.36
N ASP A 11 -11.94 -3.74 11.19
CA ASP A 11 -13.06 -3.40 12.09
C ASP A 11 -13.22 -1.90 12.39
N ARG A 12 -12.63 -1.01 11.57
CA ARG A 12 -12.52 0.43 11.86
C ARG A 12 -12.88 1.33 10.69
N TYR A 13 -12.37 1.02 9.49
CA TYR A 13 -12.51 1.89 8.32
C TYR A 13 -13.66 1.43 7.46
N ARG A 14 -14.71 2.25 7.32
CA ARG A 14 -15.87 1.93 6.48
C ARG A 14 -15.67 2.49 5.09
N LEU A 15 -15.69 1.62 4.08
CA LEU A 15 -15.64 2.01 2.68
C LEU A 15 -17.02 2.47 2.19
N PRO A 16 -17.07 3.35 1.18
CA PRO A 16 -18.30 3.67 0.48
C PRO A 16 -18.82 2.44 -0.26
N VAL A 17 -20.12 2.42 -0.52
CA VAL A 17 -20.73 1.38 -1.36
C VAL A 17 -20.34 1.66 -2.82
N HIS A 18 -19.56 0.77 -3.43
CA HIS A 18 -19.26 0.89 -4.86
C HIS A 18 -20.49 0.46 -5.70
N PRO A 19 -20.94 1.30 -6.65
CA PRO A 19 -22.15 1.03 -7.42
C PRO A 19 -22.04 -0.16 -8.40
N SER A 20 -20.84 -0.67 -8.69
CA SER A 20 -20.59 -1.68 -9.73
C SER A 20 -20.38 -3.11 -9.24
N GLY A 21 -20.22 -3.39 -7.94
CA GLY A 21 -20.07 -4.78 -7.43
C GLY A 21 -18.87 -5.56 -8.00
N GLU A 22 -17.99 -4.93 -8.77
CA GLU A 22 -16.77 -5.52 -9.32
C GLU A 22 -15.60 -5.22 -8.38
N ASP A 23 -15.38 -6.10 -7.41
CA ASP A 23 -14.29 -6.04 -6.41
C ASP A 23 -12.90 -6.38 -6.99
N ARG A 24 -12.68 -6.24 -8.29
CA ARG A 24 -11.42 -6.69 -8.93
C ARG A 24 -10.82 -5.60 -9.81
N TYR A 25 -9.90 -4.86 -9.19
CA TYR A 25 -8.77 -4.14 -9.80
C TYR A 25 -8.85 -2.62 -10.04
N ASP A 26 -9.83 -1.88 -9.51
CA ASP A 26 -9.88 -0.41 -9.73
C ASP A 26 -10.07 0.46 -8.47
N LEU A 27 -9.70 -0.04 -7.28
CA LEU A 27 -9.60 0.75 -6.05
C LEU A 27 -8.15 1.02 -5.68
N ALA A 28 -7.34 1.53 -6.61
CA ALA A 28 -6.00 1.97 -6.25
C ALA A 28 -6.08 2.97 -5.08
N GLU A 29 -7.08 3.87 -5.06
CA GLU A 29 -7.36 4.78 -3.95
C GLU A 29 -8.86 5.01 -3.77
N SER A 30 -9.35 5.09 -2.53
CA SER A 30 -10.74 5.41 -2.19
C SER A 30 -10.82 6.24 -0.90
N LEU A 31 -11.97 6.85 -0.63
CA LEU A 31 -12.27 7.45 0.67
C LEU A 31 -12.79 6.38 1.62
N ALA A 32 -12.62 6.59 2.92
CA ALA A 32 -13.20 5.76 3.96
C ALA A 32 -13.57 6.62 5.16
N PHE A 33 -14.50 6.13 5.97
CA PHE A 33 -14.85 6.75 7.24
C PHE A 33 -14.18 6.00 8.39
N ASP A 34 -13.33 6.69 9.15
CA ASP A 34 -12.76 6.16 10.39
C ASP A 34 -13.80 6.25 11.51
N THR A 35 -14.34 5.09 11.89
CA THR A 35 -15.37 4.99 12.94
C THR A 35 -14.88 5.35 14.33
N TYR A 36 -13.57 5.34 14.57
CA TYR A 36 -13.00 5.72 15.87
C TYR A 36 -12.90 7.24 16.02
N SER A 37 -12.33 7.93 15.02
CA SER A 37 -12.15 9.40 15.06
C SER A 37 -13.37 10.18 14.54
N GLY A 38 -14.24 9.54 13.75
CA GLY A 38 -15.35 10.19 13.07
C GLY A 38 -14.93 11.03 11.85
N GLN A 39 -13.71 10.84 11.35
CA GLN A 39 -13.16 11.60 10.22
C GLN A 39 -13.17 10.78 8.93
N GLU A 40 -13.22 11.49 7.80
CA GLU A 40 -12.97 10.91 6.49
C GLU A 40 -11.46 10.80 6.26
N VAL A 41 -11.02 9.65 5.75
CA VAL A 41 -9.63 9.32 5.47
C VAL A 41 -9.51 8.79 4.05
N ARG A 42 -8.30 8.82 3.48
CA ARG A 42 -8.00 8.16 2.22
C ARG A 42 -7.44 6.77 2.49
N VAL A 43 -7.84 5.79 1.71
CA VAL A 43 -7.31 4.42 1.77
C VAL A 43 -6.77 4.02 0.41
N ARG A 44 -5.57 3.41 0.41
CA ARG A 44 -4.94 2.86 -0.79
C ARG A 44 -4.73 1.36 -0.65
N GLN A 45 -5.20 0.61 -1.62
CA GLN A 45 -4.99 -0.84 -1.71
C GLN A 45 -3.72 -1.13 -2.51
N ILE A 46 -2.79 -1.86 -1.92
CA ILE A 46 -1.58 -2.37 -2.58
C ILE A 46 -1.68 -3.90 -2.57
N PRO A 47 -1.98 -4.54 -3.72
CA PRO A 47 -2.00 -6.00 -3.80
C PRO A 47 -0.67 -6.58 -3.37
N LEU A 48 -0.71 -7.55 -2.45
CA LEU A 48 0.48 -8.30 -2.09
C LEU A 48 0.73 -9.40 -3.13
N PRO A 49 1.98 -9.72 -3.47
CA PRO A 49 2.28 -10.78 -4.41
C PRO A 49 1.69 -12.11 -3.92
N GLU A 50 0.99 -12.83 -4.80
CA GLU A 50 0.55 -14.20 -4.52
C GLU A 50 1.76 -15.08 -4.29
N VAL A 51 1.75 -15.84 -3.19
CA VAL A 51 2.82 -16.76 -2.87
C VAL A 51 2.50 -18.08 -3.56
N VAL A 52 3.28 -18.41 -4.58
CA VAL A 52 3.23 -19.73 -5.21
C VAL A 52 4.13 -20.64 -4.38
N GLU A 53 3.54 -21.55 -3.61
CA GLU A 53 4.31 -22.67 -3.06
C GLU A 53 4.80 -23.52 -4.23
N ALA A 54 6.11 -23.77 -4.28
CA ALA A 54 6.64 -24.68 -5.28
C ALA A 54 6.09 -26.07 -4.99
N GLU A 55 5.23 -26.58 -5.87
CA GLU A 55 4.94 -28.01 -5.91
C GLU A 55 6.26 -28.74 -6.17
N VAL A 56 6.84 -29.32 -5.12
CA VAL A 56 7.90 -30.31 -5.26
C VAL A 56 7.24 -31.58 -5.77
N LEU A 57 7.46 -31.88 -7.06
CA LEU A 57 7.11 -33.19 -7.60
C LEU A 57 7.81 -34.25 -6.76
N ASP A 58 7.04 -35.18 -6.19
CA ASP A 58 7.57 -36.39 -5.60
C ASP A 58 8.46 -37.12 -6.63
N ALA A 59 9.44 -37.89 -6.15
CA ALA A 59 10.41 -38.57 -7.01
C ALA A 59 9.78 -39.46 -8.10
N ASP A 60 8.52 -39.86 -7.91
CA ASP A 60 7.74 -40.70 -8.85
C ASP A 60 7.14 -39.90 -10.03
N GLY A 61 7.21 -38.56 -10.02
CA GLY A 61 6.71 -37.67 -11.09
C GLY A 61 7.76 -37.24 -12.12
N LEU A 62 9.00 -37.76 -12.04
CA LEU A 62 10.08 -37.40 -12.95
C LEU A 62 9.96 -38.15 -14.29
N PRO A 63 10.14 -37.48 -15.45
CA PRO A 63 10.19 -38.17 -16.74
C PRO A 63 11.34 -39.20 -16.78
N GLU A 64 11.12 -40.33 -17.46
CA GLU A 64 12.09 -41.43 -17.56
C GLU A 64 13.50 -40.92 -17.93
N GLY A 65 14.47 -41.20 -17.07
CA GLY A 65 15.87 -40.78 -17.24
C GLY A 65 16.36 -39.71 -16.26
N PHE A 66 15.48 -39.12 -15.45
CA PHE A 66 15.86 -38.20 -14.37
C PHE A 66 15.85 -38.91 -13.00
N SER A 67 17.00 -39.06 -12.35
CA SER A 67 17.09 -39.52 -10.96
C SER A 67 17.35 -38.34 -10.02
N ALA A 68 16.45 -38.10 -9.06
CA ALA A 68 16.76 -37.24 -7.94
C ALA A 68 17.90 -37.88 -7.12
N ALA A 69 19.02 -37.18 -6.98
CA ALA A 69 20.11 -37.63 -6.12
C ALA A 69 19.59 -37.72 -4.68
N THR A 70 19.48 -38.94 -4.17
CA THR A 70 19.06 -39.25 -2.82
C THR A 70 20.11 -38.75 -1.84
N GLY A 71 19.73 -37.72 -1.07
CA GLY A 71 20.38 -37.38 0.19
C GLY A 71 20.85 -35.95 0.27
N TYR A 72 20.05 -35.10 0.92
CA TYR A 72 20.46 -34.33 2.09
C TYR A 72 19.21 -33.98 2.89
N GLY A 73 19.12 -34.49 4.12
CA GLY A 73 18.05 -34.13 5.04
C GLY A 73 18.17 -32.69 5.51
N ARG A 74 17.01 -32.05 5.71
CA ARG A 74 16.66 -31.41 6.97
C ARG A 74 15.20 -31.01 6.92
N ASP A 75 14.47 -31.45 7.93
CA ASP A 75 13.43 -30.65 8.57
C ASP A 75 13.80 -29.15 8.53
N ARG A 76 13.03 -28.39 7.74
CA ARG A 76 12.60 -27.03 8.04
C ARG A 76 11.24 -26.84 7.39
N GLY A 77 10.18 -26.93 8.18
CA GLY A 77 9.06 -26.03 7.97
C GLY A 77 9.62 -24.60 7.88
N GLY A 78 9.23 -23.87 6.84
CA GLY A 78 9.76 -22.54 6.58
C GLY A 78 9.23 -21.99 5.27
N GLU A 79 8.11 -21.29 5.36
CA GLU A 79 7.52 -20.46 4.31
C GLU A 79 8.57 -19.55 3.65
N PRO A 80 8.56 -19.40 2.31
CA PRO A 80 9.12 -18.23 1.64
C PRO A 80 8.02 -17.36 1.01
N ALA A 81 6.82 -17.36 1.59
CA ALA A 81 5.85 -16.26 1.51
C ALA A 81 6.40 -14.96 2.13
N GLU A 82 7.25 -15.10 3.15
CA GLU A 82 7.40 -14.06 4.16
C GLU A 82 8.31 -12.87 3.81
N PRO A 83 9.42 -12.95 3.06
CA PRO A 83 10.38 -11.85 3.05
C PRO A 83 9.92 -10.63 2.24
N ALA A 84 9.12 -10.78 1.18
CA ALA A 84 8.63 -9.64 0.41
C ALA A 84 7.47 -8.93 1.12
N VAL A 85 6.48 -9.71 1.59
CA VAL A 85 5.32 -9.19 2.33
C VAL A 85 5.75 -8.57 3.66
N ARG A 86 6.63 -9.24 4.42
CA ARG A 86 7.20 -8.69 5.65
C ARG A 86 7.97 -7.39 5.41
N ARG A 87 8.80 -7.33 4.35
CA ARG A 87 9.50 -6.09 3.98
C ARG A 87 8.54 -4.97 3.61
N ALA A 88 7.46 -5.27 2.88
CA ALA A 88 6.44 -4.27 2.54
C ALA A 88 5.74 -3.73 3.80
N LEU A 89 5.37 -4.61 4.73
CA LEU A 89 4.78 -4.22 6.01
C LEU A 89 5.75 -3.41 6.88
N GLU A 90 7.01 -3.82 6.98
CA GLU A 90 8.06 -3.10 7.70
C GLU A 90 8.27 -1.71 7.09
N ALA A 91 8.45 -1.61 5.77
CA ALA A 91 8.64 -0.35 5.07
C ALA A 91 7.45 0.61 5.27
N ALA A 92 6.23 0.10 5.20
CA ALA A 92 5.04 0.91 5.40
C ALA A 92 4.87 1.36 6.86
N ARG A 93 5.24 0.53 7.84
CA ARG A 93 5.29 0.93 9.25
C ARG A 93 6.36 1.99 9.52
N GLU A 94 7.52 1.89 8.90
CA GLU A 94 8.55 2.94 8.99
C GLU A 94 8.08 4.24 8.32
N ALA A 95 7.36 4.17 7.20
CA ALA A 95 6.77 5.35 6.56
C ALA A 95 5.79 6.07 7.50
N ALA A 96 4.99 5.32 8.27
CA ALA A 96 4.08 5.86 9.26
C ALA A 96 4.76 6.51 10.48
N ARG A 97 6.09 6.36 10.64
CA ARG A 97 6.86 7.03 11.70
C ARG A 97 7.43 8.37 11.30
N VAL A 98 7.32 8.76 10.03
CA VAL A 98 7.72 10.09 9.58
C VAL A 98 6.89 11.11 10.37
N PRO A 99 7.52 12.10 11.03
CA PRO A 99 6.79 13.09 11.80
C PRO A 99 5.85 13.94 10.95
N ASP A 100 4.72 14.32 11.53
CA ASP A 100 3.74 15.22 10.94
C ASP A 100 4.40 16.49 10.37
N HIS A 101 4.09 16.80 9.11
CA HIS A 101 4.61 17.97 8.44
C HIS A 101 3.54 18.56 7.50
N PRO A 102 3.34 19.89 7.45
CA PRO A 102 2.27 20.54 6.67
C PRO A 102 2.38 20.42 5.14
N ARG A 103 3.37 19.68 4.63
CA ARG A 103 3.63 19.40 3.21
C ARG A 103 3.79 17.90 2.92
N LEU A 104 3.54 17.05 3.91
CA LEU A 104 3.51 15.60 3.77
C LEU A 104 2.11 15.13 4.12
N ASP A 105 1.56 14.23 3.30
CA ASP A 105 0.33 13.53 3.65
C ASP A 105 0.62 12.63 4.86
N GLN A 106 -0.23 12.71 5.88
CA GLN A 106 -0.05 11.96 7.11
C GLN A 106 -0.54 10.52 6.93
N VAL A 107 0.32 9.55 7.23
CA VAL A 107 -0.09 8.15 7.32
C VAL A 107 -0.65 7.90 8.72
N TYR A 108 -1.90 7.46 8.79
CA TYR A 108 -2.58 7.15 10.05
C TYR A 108 -2.47 5.68 10.43
N ASP A 109 -2.54 4.76 9.46
CA ASP A 109 -2.49 3.33 9.71
C ASP A 109 -2.03 2.55 8.48
N VAL A 110 -1.43 1.38 8.72
CA VAL A 110 -1.04 0.43 7.68
C VAL A 110 -1.28 -1.00 8.18
N PHE A 111 -2.10 -1.77 7.46
CA PHE A 111 -2.43 -3.15 7.82
C PHE A 111 -2.63 -4.03 6.59
N ALA A 112 -2.54 -5.35 6.77
CA ALA A 112 -2.84 -6.31 5.72
C ALA A 112 -4.28 -6.84 5.89
N ASP A 113 -5.04 -6.89 4.80
CA ASP A 113 -6.39 -7.48 4.76
C ASP A 113 -6.73 -7.95 3.34
N GLY A 114 -7.32 -9.15 3.22
CA GLY A 114 -7.77 -9.72 1.94
C GLY A 114 -6.68 -9.82 0.86
N GLY A 115 -5.46 -10.21 1.23
CA GLY A 115 -4.33 -10.34 0.29
C GLY A 115 -3.75 -9.01 -0.20
N SER A 116 -4.06 -7.89 0.49
CA SER A 116 -3.55 -6.56 0.16
C SER A 116 -3.02 -5.85 1.40
N LEU A 117 -2.05 -4.97 1.19
CA LEU A 117 -1.65 -3.96 2.16
C LEU A 117 -2.53 -2.72 1.97
N TRP A 118 -3.13 -2.25 3.05
CA TRP A 118 -3.95 -1.04 3.09
C TRP A 118 -3.15 0.06 3.77
N VAL A 119 -3.05 1.21 3.12
CA VAL A 119 -2.42 2.42 3.66
C VAL A 119 -3.51 3.45 3.86
N VAL A 120 -3.68 3.91 5.10
CA VAL A 120 -4.67 4.92 5.48
C VAL A 120 -3.96 6.26 5.67
N THR A 121 -4.39 7.29 4.94
CA THR A 121 -3.79 8.63 4.99
C THR A 121 -4.84 9.74 5.11
N GLU A 122 -4.39 11.00 5.13
CA GLU A 122 -5.25 12.18 5.18
C GLU A 122 -6.11 12.29 3.91
N ALA A 123 -7.40 12.56 4.08
CA ALA A 123 -8.27 12.95 2.97
C ALA A 123 -8.04 14.42 2.62
N VAL A 124 -6.95 14.72 1.89
CA VAL A 124 -6.62 16.09 1.48
C VAL A 124 -7.61 16.58 0.41
N PRO A 125 -8.40 17.64 0.68
CA PRO A 125 -9.28 18.20 -0.34
C PRO A 125 -8.45 18.97 -1.36
N GLY A 126 -8.44 18.52 -2.62
CA GLY A 126 -7.68 19.20 -3.66
C GLY A 126 -7.59 18.44 -4.97
N ARG A 127 -6.79 18.99 -5.89
CA ARG A 127 -6.45 18.39 -7.18
C ARG A 127 -4.98 18.01 -7.19
N THR A 128 -4.62 16.95 -7.90
CA THR A 128 -3.22 16.58 -8.03
C THR A 128 -2.46 17.64 -8.85
N LEU A 129 -1.16 17.78 -8.60
CA LEU A 129 -0.31 18.65 -9.41
C LEU A 129 -0.29 18.19 -10.89
N GLY A 130 -0.38 16.87 -11.13
CA GLY A 130 -0.46 16.30 -12.47
C GLY A 130 -1.70 16.79 -13.24
N ASP A 131 -2.88 16.76 -12.61
CA ASP A 131 -4.12 17.25 -13.22
C ASP A 131 -4.05 18.74 -13.54
N LEU A 132 -3.43 19.53 -12.64
CA LEU A 132 -3.24 20.97 -12.87
C LEU A 132 -2.32 21.25 -14.05
N LEU A 133 -1.24 20.47 -14.18
CA LEU A 133 -0.26 20.59 -15.26
C LEU A 133 -0.80 20.10 -16.60
N ALA A 134 -1.71 19.12 -16.60
CA ALA A 134 -2.37 18.62 -17.80
C ALA A 134 -3.26 19.69 -18.46
N GLU A 135 -3.86 20.59 -17.67
CA GLU A 135 -4.66 21.70 -18.20
C GLU A 135 -3.80 22.82 -18.79
N ARG A 136 -2.74 23.21 -18.08
CA ARG A 136 -1.84 24.28 -18.52
C ARG A 136 -0.52 24.27 -17.74
N PRO A 137 0.58 24.76 -18.36
CA PRO A 137 1.81 25.03 -17.64
C PRO A 137 1.61 26.05 -16.51
N LEU A 138 2.35 25.87 -15.41
CA LEU A 138 2.44 26.86 -14.35
C LEU A 138 3.26 28.07 -14.80
N THR A 139 2.97 29.23 -14.22
CA THR A 139 3.89 30.37 -14.34
C THR A 139 5.20 30.05 -13.61
N PRO A 140 6.34 30.65 -14.00
CA PRO A 140 7.62 30.42 -13.32
C PRO A 140 7.55 30.68 -11.81
N TYR A 141 6.79 31.70 -11.40
CA TYR A 141 6.58 32.04 -10.00
C TYR A 141 5.79 30.94 -9.26
N ARG A 142 4.68 30.45 -9.83
CA ARG A 142 3.92 29.34 -9.22
C ARG A 142 4.71 28.04 -9.17
N ALA A 143 5.50 27.76 -10.20
CA ALA A 143 6.39 26.60 -10.21
C ALA A 143 7.43 26.69 -9.07
N ALA A 144 8.01 27.87 -8.84
CA ALA A 144 8.96 28.10 -7.77
C ALA A 144 8.33 27.93 -6.37
N GLU A 145 7.09 28.40 -6.16
CA GLU A 145 6.38 28.19 -4.89
C GLU A 145 6.12 26.70 -4.61
N VAL A 146 5.61 25.96 -5.60
CA VAL A 146 5.39 24.52 -5.48
C VAL A 146 6.71 23.79 -5.22
N ALA A 147 7.78 24.16 -5.94
CA ALA A 147 9.10 23.58 -5.72
C ALA A 147 9.64 23.85 -4.30
N ALA A 148 9.42 25.06 -3.76
CA ALA A 148 9.80 25.37 -2.39
C ALA A 148 9.05 24.49 -1.37
N ASP A 149 7.74 24.31 -1.56
CA ASP A 149 6.91 23.43 -0.73
C ASP A 149 7.38 21.97 -0.77
N LEU A 150 7.68 21.44 -1.96
CA LEU A 150 8.23 20.09 -2.14
C LEU A 150 9.59 19.93 -1.46
N LEU A 151 10.48 20.91 -1.60
CA LEU A 151 11.81 20.85 -0.97
C LEU A 151 11.73 20.92 0.56
N MET A 152 10.74 21.61 1.13
CA MET A 152 10.52 21.58 2.58
C MET A 152 10.14 20.18 3.06
N ALA A 153 9.19 19.53 2.39
CA ALA A 153 8.81 18.15 2.67
C ALA A 153 9.97 17.16 2.52
N LEU A 154 10.69 17.20 1.39
CA LEU A 154 11.79 16.28 1.11
C LEU A 154 12.95 16.42 2.09
N ARG A 155 13.26 17.64 2.58
CA ARG A 155 14.28 17.82 3.62
C ARG A 155 13.93 17.06 4.89
N VAL A 156 12.67 17.06 5.31
CA VAL A 156 12.22 16.31 6.48
C VAL A 156 12.38 14.82 6.24
N LEU A 157 11.93 14.31 5.09
CA LEU A 157 12.09 12.90 4.73
C LEU A 157 13.56 12.46 4.71
N HIS A 158 14.43 13.23 4.05
CA HIS A 158 15.86 12.94 3.96
C HIS A 158 16.55 12.98 5.34
N ALA A 159 16.13 13.89 6.23
CA ALA A 159 16.63 13.92 7.60
C ALA A 159 16.28 12.64 8.39
N HIS A 160 15.25 11.90 7.96
CA HIS A 160 14.84 10.61 8.51
C HIS A 160 15.36 9.41 7.70
N GLY A 161 16.26 9.63 6.74
CA GLY A 161 16.93 8.56 5.98
C GLY A 161 16.16 8.04 4.77
N TRP A 162 15.08 8.72 4.36
CA TRP A 162 14.35 8.40 3.12
C TRP A 162 15.05 9.03 1.91
N VAL A 163 15.13 8.30 0.78
CA VAL A 163 15.84 8.70 -0.45
C VAL A 163 15.01 8.36 -1.69
#